data_AF-A0A2S4YYU6-F1
#
_entry.id   AF-A0A2S4YYU6-F1
#
_cell.length_a   1.000
_cell.length_b   1.000
_cell.length_c   1.000
_cell.angle_alpha   90.00
_cell.angle_beta   90.00
_cell.angle_gamma   90.00
#
_symmetry.space_group_name_H-M   'P 1'
#
loop_
_entity.id
_entity.type
_entity.pdbx_description
1 polymer ?
#
loop_
_entity_poly.entity_id
_entity_poly.type
_entity_poly.pdbx_seq_one_letter_code
_entity_poly.pdbx_strand_id
1 'polypeptide(L)'
;MSRMGDVLAGFHAAWEFESDSVLIRYERGIRTPRLFQVLGERRVPLTALESVTLTPGKRGTVVLRAVPRPGADPLLEAADGQLKEGCDPYRLVLPAERETLAEYYGDELRARLTESGPAERFLVRAPRVPLSFKAYDAKASFDGSTVRFRWSWTGASSAKWKAGDQSFAVADLSGVEWRSPEVFEGHLRLIRREGEGASPPHPDQDPAAVVFGLGYGPVHESLPFAAAVLAAVRDCRPAVSVPAARRDPADIAERIRHLGELHQAGLVTDEEFSVKKAELLSEL
;
A
#
# COMPACT_ATOMS: atom_id res chain seq x y z
N MET A 1 -28.28 18.58 3.52
CA MET A 1 -28.69 18.45 2.11
C MET A 1 -27.85 17.32 1.52
N SER A 2 -28.49 16.19 1.22
CA SER A 2 -27.81 15.03 0.63
C SER A 2 -27.77 15.21 -0.88
N ARG A 3 -26.60 15.51 -1.44
CA ARG A 3 -26.33 15.33 -2.86
C ARG A 3 -24.88 14.93 -3.02
N MET A 4 -24.66 13.65 -3.29
CA MET A 4 -23.85 13.19 -4.40
C MET A 4 -24.08 11.69 -4.53
N GLY A 5 -24.92 11.35 -5.51
CA GLY A 5 -24.94 10.08 -6.22
C GLY A 5 -24.57 10.35 -7.68
N ASP A 6 -23.71 11.35 -7.88
CA ASP A 6 -23.36 11.86 -9.19
C ASP A 6 -22.23 11.02 -9.77
N VAL A 7 -22.37 10.71 -11.05
CA VAL A 7 -21.48 9.78 -11.75
C VAL A 7 -20.70 10.54 -12.80
N LEU A 8 -19.37 10.53 -12.68
CA LEU A 8 -18.47 10.99 -13.72
C LEU A 8 -17.94 9.79 -14.50
N ALA A 9 -18.56 9.52 -15.65
CA ALA A 9 -18.13 8.46 -16.56
C ALA A 9 -16.96 8.93 -17.43
N GLY A 10 -15.91 8.11 -17.52
CA GLY A 10 -14.76 8.33 -18.39
C GLY A 10 -14.44 7.09 -19.21
N PHE A 11 -13.25 7.07 -19.80
CA PHE A 11 -12.77 5.90 -20.50
C PHE A 11 -12.38 4.81 -19.50
N HIS A 12 -12.92 3.61 -19.67
CA HIS A 12 -12.60 2.41 -18.87
C HIS A 12 -13.07 2.44 -17.41
N ALA A 13 -13.59 3.56 -16.90
CA ALA A 13 -14.08 3.67 -15.55
C ALA A 13 -15.15 4.76 -15.40
N ALA A 14 -15.98 4.62 -14.38
CA ALA A 14 -16.88 5.66 -13.89
C ALA A 14 -16.66 5.86 -12.39
N TRP A 15 -16.67 7.12 -11.95
CA TRP A 15 -16.53 7.47 -10.53
C TRP A 15 -17.88 7.94 -10.01
N GLU A 16 -18.34 7.31 -8.94
CA GLU A 16 -19.48 7.76 -8.16
C GLU A 16 -18.94 8.42 -6.91
N PHE A 17 -19.30 9.68 -6.70
CA PHE A 17 -18.85 10.41 -5.52
C PHE A 17 -19.90 10.25 -4.43
N GLU A 18 -19.47 9.84 -3.25
CA GLU A 18 -20.30 9.73 -2.06
C GLU A 18 -19.81 10.74 -1.00
N SER A 19 -20.51 10.82 0.13
CA SER A 19 -20.16 11.78 1.18
C SER A 19 -18.81 11.50 1.85
N ASP A 20 -18.42 10.22 1.94
CA ASP A 20 -17.24 9.76 2.68
C ASP A 20 -16.26 8.95 1.82
N SER A 21 -16.56 8.75 0.54
CA SER A 21 -15.79 7.89 -0.35
C SER A 21 -16.04 8.19 -1.82
N VAL A 22 -15.16 7.65 -2.66
CA VAL A 22 -15.33 7.57 -4.11
C VAL A 22 -15.46 6.10 -4.50
N LEU A 23 -16.53 5.73 -5.16
CA LEU A 23 -16.68 4.41 -5.76
C LEU A 23 -16.22 4.45 -7.22
N ILE A 24 -15.14 3.76 -7.50
CA ILE A 24 -14.60 3.60 -8.86
C ILE A 24 -15.12 2.29 -9.43
N ARG A 25 -15.93 2.35 -10.48
CA ARG A 25 -16.37 1.19 -11.24
C ARG A 25 -15.58 1.08 -12.52
N TYR A 26 -14.96 -0.06 -12.77
CA TYR A 26 -14.21 -0.29 -14.00
C TYR A 26 -15.09 -0.94 -15.06
N GLU A 27 -15.05 -0.40 -16.27
CA GLU A 27 -15.79 -0.92 -17.40
C GLU A 27 -15.15 -2.20 -17.96
N ARG A 28 -15.97 -3.16 -18.36
CA ARG A 28 -15.49 -4.35 -19.07
C ARG A 28 -15.40 -4.05 -20.56
N GLY A 29 -14.25 -4.28 -21.18
CA GLY A 29 -14.07 -4.08 -22.61
C GLY A 29 -12.73 -4.59 -23.12
N ILE A 30 -12.66 -4.87 -24.42
CA ILE A 30 -11.46 -5.43 -25.08
C ILE A 30 -10.25 -4.48 -24.96
N ARG A 31 -10.50 -3.17 -24.89
CA ARG A 31 -9.45 -2.15 -24.74
C ARG A 31 -9.17 -1.77 -23.28
N THR A 32 -9.99 -2.23 -22.34
CA THR A 32 -9.77 -1.96 -20.92
C THR A 32 -8.60 -2.81 -20.41
N PRO A 33 -7.62 -2.21 -19.69
CA PRO A 33 -6.58 -2.96 -19.02
C PRO A 33 -7.14 -4.15 -18.23
N ARG A 34 -6.57 -5.34 -18.41
CA ARG A 34 -7.05 -6.56 -17.73
C ARG A 34 -7.04 -6.43 -16.21
N LEU A 35 -6.12 -5.62 -15.65
CA LEU A 35 -6.08 -5.35 -14.21
C LEU A 35 -7.40 -4.75 -13.74
N PHE A 36 -7.97 -3.78 -14.47
CA PHE A 36 -9.24 -3.16 -14.11
C PHE A 36 -10.41 -4.15 -14.18
N GLN A 37 -10.38 -5.09 -15.12
CA GLN A 37 -11.38 -6.16 -15.20
C GLN A 37 -11.35 -7.08 -13.98
N VAL A 38 -10.15 -7.40 -13.49
CA VAL A 38 -9.94 -8.21 -12.28
C VAL A 38 -10.36 -7.44 -11.02
N LEU A 39 -10.06 -6.14 -10.96
CA LEU A 39 -10.47 -5.30 -9.82
C LEU A 39 -11.98 -5.09 -9.78
N GLY A 40 -12.64 -4.91 -10.93
CA GLY A 40 -14.08 -4.75 -11.07
C GLY A 40 -14.61 -3.41 -10.54
N GLU A 41 -14.53 -3.20 -9.23
CA GLU A 41 -14.87 -1.96 -8.56
C GLU A 41 -14.01 -1.73 -7.31
N ARG A 42 -13.85 -0.47 -6.91
CA ARG A 42 -13.11 -0.07 -5.71
C ARG A 42 -13.82 1.06 -5.01
N ARG A 43 -14.22 0.82 -3.76
CA ARG A 43 -14.67 1.87 -2.84
C ARG A 43 -13.44 2.43 -2.12
N VAL A 44 -13.22 3.73 -2.26
CA VAL A 44 -12.05 4.44 -1.76
C VAL A 44 -12.51 5.48 -0.75
N PRO A 45 -12.31 5.27 0.57
CA PRO A 45 -12.63 6.29 1.58
C PRO A 45 -11.88 7.59 1.31
N LEU A 46 -12.49 8.75 1.56
CA LEU A 46 -11.79 10.04 1.40
C LEU A 46 -10.60 10.16 2.35
N THR A 47 -10.66 9.51 3.51
CA THR A 47 -9.53 9.42 4.46
C THR A 47 -8.33 8.64 3.93
N ALA A 48 -8.51 7.88 2.84
CA ALA A 48 -7.45 7.17 2.13
C ALA A 48 -6.77 8.03 1.06
N LEU A 49 -7.30 9.22 0.74
CA LEU A 49 -6.80 10.09 -0.32
C LEU A 49 -6.00 11.26 0.27
N GLU A 50 -4.84 11.50 -0.32
CA GLU A 50 -3.96 12.62 0.00
C GLU A 50 -4.32 13.85 -0.85
N SER A 51 -4.58 13.63 -2.15
CA SER A 51 -4.87 14.72 -3.08
C SER A 51 -5.66 14.26 -4.30
N VAL A 52 -6.19 15.22 -5.05
CA VAL A 52 -6.81 14.99 -6.36
C VAL A 52 -6.27 16.03 -7.34
N THR A 53 -5.80 15.58 -8.49
CA THR A 53 -5.20 16.42 -9.52
C THR A 53 -5.97 16.30 -10.83
N LEU A 54 -6.13 17.41 -11.55
CA LEU A 54 -6.60 17.44 -12.94
C LEU A 54 -5.43 17.84 -13.83
N THR A 55 -5.14 17.03 -14.85
CA THR A 55 -4.02 17.28 -15.77
C THR A 55 -4.42 17.02 -17.21
N PRO A 56 -3.81 17.70 -18.20
CA PRO A 56 -3.97 17.34 -19.61
C PRO A 56 -3.58 15.88 -19.86
N GLY A 57 -4.39 15.19 -20.65
CA GLY A 57 -4.17 13.81 -21.10
C GLY A 57 -3.64 13.73 -22.54
N LYS A 58 -3.65 12.52 -23.10
CA LYS A 58 -3.23 12.27 -24.49
C LYS A 58 -4.42 12.40 -25.44
N ARG A 59 -4.19 12.87 -26.67
CA ARG A 59 -5.20 12.88 -27.76
C ARG A 59 -6.50 13.63 -27.40
N GLY A 60 -6.38 14.85 -26.86
CA GLY A 60 -7.55 15.68 -26.52
C GLY A 60 -8.37 15.11 -25.35
N THR A 61 -7.69 14.56 -24.35
CA THR A 61 -8.30 14.09 -23.11
C THR A 61 -7.80 14.90 -21.93
N VAL A 62 -8.51 14.84 -20.82
CA VAL A 62 -8.08 15.29 -19.50
C VAL A 62 -8.11 14.13 -18.53
N VAL A 63 -7.33 14.21 -17.46
CA VAL A 63 -7.20 13.13 -16.48
C VAL A 63 -7.44 13.68 -15.10
N LEU A 64 -8.53 13.23 -14.48
CA LEU A 64 -8.75 13.38 -13.06
C LEU A 64 -8.08 12.21 -12.34
N ARG A 65 -7.12 12.50 -11.46
CA ARG A 65 -6.37 11.48 -10.72
C ARG A 65 -6.52 11.70 -9.22
N ALA A 66 -6.96 10.68 -8.51
CA ALA A 66 -6.92 10.65 -7.06
C ALA A 66 -5.59 10.03 -6.63
N VAL A 67 -5.02 10.55 -5.55
CA VAL A 67 -3.73 10.10 -5.03
C VAL A 67 -3.97 9.50 -3.65
N PRO A 68 -3.94 8.17 -3.50
CA PRO A 68 -4.01 7.57 -2.18
C PRO A 68 -2.82 7.96 -1.32
N ARG A 69 -3.06 8.05 -0.01
CA ARG A 69 -2.01 8.19 1.01
C ARG A 69 -1.09 6.97 0.98
N PRO A 70 0.22 7.11 1.24
CA PRO A 70 1.13 5.98 1.42
C PRO A 70 0.57 4.99 2.45
N GLY A 71 0.63 3.68 2.18
CA GLY A 71 0.10 2.67 3.08
C GLY A 71 -1.43 2.56 3.16
N ALA A 72 -2.21 3.35 2.42
CA ALA A 72 -3.68 3.29 2.45
C ALA A 72 -4.28 2.24 1.51
N ASP A 73 -3.59 1.91 0.40
CA ASP A 73 -4.04 0.91 -0.57
C ASP A 73 -2.99 -0.20 -0.75
N PRO A 74 -3.32 -1.46 -0.42
CA PRO A 74 -2.37 -2.57 -0.55
C PRO A 74 -1.95 -2.84 -2.00
N LEU A 75 -2.78 -2.48 -2.99
CA LEU A 75 -2.45 -2.66 -4.41
C LEU A 75 -1.36 -1.68 -4.87
N LEU A 76 -1.45 -0.41 -4.48
CA LEU A 76 -0.43 0.58 -4.80
C LEU A 76 0.84 0.37 -3.97
N GLU A 77 0.68 -0.01 -2.70
CA GLU A 77 1.81 -0.35 -1.82
C GLU A 77 2.61 -1.52 -2.39
N ALA A 78 1.93 -2.61 -2.81
CA ALA A 78 2.61 -3.75 -3.43
C ALA A 78 3.22 -3.40 -4.80
N ALA A 79 2.63 -2.46 -5.54
CA ALA A 79 3.16 -2.04 -6.84
C ALA A 79 4.44 -1.21 -6.72
N ASP A 80 4.64 -0.51 -5.59
CA ASP A 80 5.81 0.32 -5.29
C ASP A 80 6.21 1.24 -6.47
N GLY A 81 5.22 1.94 -7.03
CA GLY A 81 5.42 2.86 -8.16
C GLY A 81 5.75 2.24 -9.51
N GLN A 82 5.82 0.90 -9.62
CA GLN A 82 6.19 0.21 -10.87
C GLN A 82 5.02 0.03 -11.85
N LEU A 83 3.79 0.42 -11.47
CA LEU A 83 2.64 0.37 -12.36
C LEU A 83 2.74 1.40 -13.48
N LYS A 84 2.53 0.94 -14.73
CA LYS A 84 2.39 1.84 -15.86
C LYS A 84 1.20 2.78 -15.68
N GLU A 85 1.34 3.99 -16.21
CA GLU A 85 0.34 5.06 -16.23
C GLU A 85 -1.07 4.58 -16.65
N GLY A 86 -1.15 3.70 -17.66
CA GLY A 86 -2.41 3.15 -18.18
C GLY A 86 -3.03 2.04 -17.33
N CYS A 87 -2.33 1.55 -16.31
CA CYS A 87 -2.81 0.56 -15.34
C CYS A 87 -3.04 1.17 -13.96
N ASP A 88 -2.89 2.49 -13.79
CA ASP A 88 -3.17 3.17 -12.52
C ASP A 88 -4.70 3.19 -12.27
N PRO A 89 -5.19 2.49 -11.22
CA PRO A 89 -6.61 2.36 -10.94
C PRO A 89 -7.29 3.66 -10.47
N TYR A 90 -6.51 4.70 -10.14
CA TYR A 90 -7.00 5.99 -9.65
C TYR A 90 -7.01 7.09 -10.70
N ARG A 91 -6.90 6.72 -11.98
CA ARG A 91 -6.96 7.65 -13.11
C ARG A 91 -8.27 7.51 -13.85
N LEU A 92 -9.03 8.60 -13.90
CA LEU A 92 -10.21 8.74 -14.74
C LEU A 92 -9.84 9.60 -15.95
N VAL A 93 -9.71 8.95 -17.11
CA VAL A 93 -9.46 9.64 -18.38
C VAL A 93 -10.79 10.07 -18.97
N LEU A 94 -10.90 11.34 -19.37
CA LEU A 94 -12.15 11.95 -19.85
C LEU A 94 -11.89 12.65 -21.19
N PRO A 95 -12.89 12.73 -22.09
CA PRO A 95 -12.84 13.64 -23.23
C PRO A 95 -12.62 15.09 -22.78
N ALA A 96 -11.91 15.90 -23.56
CA ALA A 96 -11.62 17.30 -23.21
C ALA A 96 -12.90 18.13 -22.97
N GLU A 97 -14.01 17.79 -23.64
CA GLU A 97 -15.29 18.49 -23.46
C GLU A 97 -15.86 18.32 -22.03
N ARG A 98 -15.35 17.36 -21.26
CA ARG A 98 -15.72 17.12 -19.86
C ARG A 98 -14.78 17.79 -18.86
N GLU A 99 -13.82 18.62 -19.31
CA GLU A 99 -12.83 19.27 -18.44
C GLU A 99 -13.47 20.09 -17.31
N THR A 100 -14.40 20.99 -17.63
CA THR A 100 -15.09 21.81 -16.61
C THR A 100 -15.84 20.95 -15.58
N LEU A 101 -16.41 19.81 -16.00
CA LEU A 101 -17.08 18.90 -15.08
C LEU A 101 -16.07 18.14 -14.20
N ALA A 102 -14.93 17.73 -14.77
CA ALA A 102 -13.84 17.09 -14.05
C ALA A 102 -13.21 18.05 -13.02
N GLU A 103 -13.06 19.32 -13.39
CA GLU A 103 -12.57 20.39 -12.51
C GLU A 103 -13.52 20.59 -11.34
N TYR A 104 -14.83 20.73 -11.60
CA TYR A 104 -15.85 20.84 -10.55
C TYR A 104 -15.79 19.70 -9.52
N TYR A 105 -15.79 18.43 -9.98
CA TYR A 105 -15.70 17.30 -9.05
C TYR A 105 -14.33 17.18 -8.38
N GLY A 106 -13.26 17.58 -9.06
CA GLY A 106 -11.92 17.66 -8.48
C GLY A 106 -11.84 18.67 -7.34
N ASP A 107 -12.44 19.85 -7.50
CA ASP A 107 -12.55 20.88 -6.46
C ASP A 107 -13.39 20.40 -5.27
N GLU A 108 -14.57 19.81 -5.54
CA GLU A 108 -15.45 19.25 -4.51
C GLU A 108 -14.78 18.17 -3.68
N LEU A 109 -13.99 17.29 -4.33
CA LEU A 109 -13.19 16.30 -3.62
C LEU A 109 -12.09 16.95 -2.79
N ARG A 110 -11.30 17.85 -3.39
CA ARG A 110 -10.20 18.54 -2.69
C ARG A 110 -10.68 19.28 -1.43
N ALA A 111 -11.86 19.90 -1.48
CA ALA A 111 -12.46 20.58 -0.33
C ALA A 111 -12.84 19.64 0.83
N ARG A 112 -12.94 18.33 0.59
CA ARG A 112 -13.32 17.31 1.59
C ARG A 112 -12.15 16.47 2.09
N LEU A 113 -10.98 16.57 1.47
CA LEU A 113 -9.80 15.87 1.95
C LEU A 113 -9.29 16.56 3.23
N THR A 114 -9.24 15.79 4.32
CA THR A 114 -8.88 16.28 5.66
C THR A 114 -7.62 15.62 6.22
N GLU A 115 -7.18 14.55 5.57
CA GLU A 115 -6.10 13.68 6.01
C GLU A 115 -4.87 13.87 5.14
N SER A 116 -3.69 13.73 5.73
CA SER A 116 -2.42 13.76 5.01
C SER A 116 -1.39 12.79 5.60
N GLY A 117 -0.32 12.53 4.85
CA GLY A 117 0.77 11.65 5.28
C GLY A 117 0.40 10.17 5.26
N PRO A 118 1.27 9.28 5.77
CA PRO A 118 1.08 7.83 5.67
C PRO A 118 -0.11 7.36 6.51
N ALA A 119 -0.87 6.40 5.97
CA ALA A 119 -1.96 5.75 6.69
C ALA A 119 -1.45 4.61 7.59
N GLU A 120 -1.97 4.55 8.82
CA GLU A 120 -1.60 3.54 9.82
C GLU A 120 -2.01 2.11 9.43
N ARG A 121 -3.04 1.98 8.58
CA ARG A 121 -3.56 0.72 8.05
C ARG A 121 -4.02 0.89 6.61
N PHE A 122 -4.22 -0.23 5.93
CA PHE A 122 -4.92 -0.23 4.65
C PHE A 122 -6.37 0.19 4.85
N LEU A 123 -6.80 1.22 4.14
CA LEU A 123 -8.16 1.76 4.15
C LEU A 123 -8.96 1.30 2.93
N VAL A 124 -8.26 0.98 1.83
CA VAL A 124 -8.87 0.42 0.62
C VAL A 124 -8.85 -1.09 0.69
N ARG A 125 -9.97 -1.72 0.34
CA ARG A 125 -10.14 -3.17 0.41
C ARG A 125 -9.13 -3.90 -0.50
N ALA A 126 -8.46 -4.90 0.06
CA ALA A 126 -7.59 -5.79 -0.68
C ALA A 126 -8.37 -6.67 -1.70
N PRO A 127 -7.71 -7.16 -2.76
CA PRO A 127 -8.29 -8.14 -3.67
C PRO A 127 -8.81 -9.39 -2.94
N ARG A 128 -9.94 -9.93 -3.40
CA ARG A 128 -10.60 -11.06 -2.73
C ARG A 128 -9.85 -12.36 -2.99
N VAL A 129 -9.52 -13.07 -1.91
CA VAL A 129 -9.00 -14.44 -1.92
C VAL A 129 -10.13 -15.47 -2.11
N PRO A 130 -9.85 -16.68 -2.62
CA PRO A 130 -8.54 -17.22 -3.02
C PRO A 130 -8.01 -16.66 -4.34
N LEU A 131 -6.69 -16.56 -4.46
CA LEU A 131 -5.99 -16.10 -5.66
C LEU A 131 -4.93 -17.12 -6.08
N SER A 132 -4.70 -17.23 -7.38
CA SER A 132 -3.59 -18.02 -7.92
C SER A 132 -3.18 -17.50 -9.28
N PHE A 133 -1.90 -17.65 -9.62
CA PHE A 133 -1.39 -17.31 -10.94
C PHE A 133 -0.26 -18.27 -11.32
N LYS A 134 0.03 -18.33 -12.62
CA LYS A 134 1.19 -19.08 -13.14
C LYS A 134 2.36 -18.13 -13.34
N ALA A 135 3.42 -18.34 -12.57
CA ALA A 135 4.73 -17.78 -12.83
C ALA A 135 5.47 -18.68 -13.84
N TYR A 136 6.67 -18.27 -14.26
CA TYR A 136 7.47 -19.05 -15.22
C TYR A 136 7.95 -20.37 -14.59
N ASP A 137 8.41 -20.29 -13.34
CA ASP A 137 9.01 -21.38 -12.59
C ASP A 137 8.04 -22.08 -11.63
N ALA A 138 6.85 -21.52 -11.39
CA ALA A 138 5.93 -22.04 -10.38
C ALA A 138 4.46 -21.71 -10.66
N LYS A 139 3.57 -22.45 -10.01
CA LYS A 139 2.21 -21.97 -9.72
C LYS A 139 2.19 -21.40 -8.30
N ALA A 140 1.78 -20.15 -8.16
CA ALA A 140 1.55 -19.51 -6.86
C ALA A 140 0.07 -19.53 -6.50
N SER A 141 -0.24 -19.77 -5.23
CA SER A 141 -1.62 -19.76 -4.71
C SER A 141 -1.67 -19.16 -3.30
N PHE A 142 -2.75 -18.46 -2.99
CA PHE A 142 -2.98 -17.83 -1.69
C PHE A 142 -4.46 -17.96 -1.30
N ASP A 143 -4.70 -18.48 -0.11
CA ASP A 143 -6.05 -18.73 0.43
C ASP A 143 -6.51 -17.71 1.47
N GLY A 144 -5.70 -16.69 1.77
CA GLY A 144 -5.93 -15.72 2.85
C GLY A 144 -5.08 -15.96 4.09
N SER A 145 -4.54 -17.17 4.26
CA SER A 145 -3.73 -17.56 5.42
C SER A 145 -2.35 -18.10 5.06
N THR A 146 -2.24 -18.75 3.89
CA THR A 146 -1.05 -19.49 3.48
C THR A 146 -0.75 -19.25 2.01
N VAL A 147 0.49 -18.84 1.71
CA VAL A 147 1.01 -18.77 0.35
C VAL A 147 1.69 -20.09 0.01
N ARG A 148 1.38 -20.67 -1.14
CA ARG A 148 2.00 -21.92 -1.62
C ARG A 148 2.60 -21.75 -3.00
N PHE A 149 3.81 -22.25 -3.17
CA PHE A 149 4.49 -22.35 -4.46
C PHE A 149 4.66 -23.81 -4.84
N ARG A 150 4.12 -24.16 -6.00
CA ARG A 150 4.30 -25.48 -6.61
C ARG A 150 5.20 -25.36 -7.84
N TRP A 151 6.35 -26.04 -7.82
CA TRP A 151 7.38 -25.84 -8.84
C TRP A 151 7.01 -26.46 -10.19
N SER A 152 7.39 -25.77 -11.26
CA SER A 152 7.24 -26.20 -12.65
C SER A 152 8.42 -27.07 -13.07
N TRP A 153 8.16 -28.23 -13.67
CA TRP A 153 9.22 -29.18 -14.04
C TRP A 153 10.15 -28.64 -15.11
N THR A 154 9.69 -27.69 -15.94
CA THR A 154 10.47 -27.09 -17.02
C THR A 154 11.04 -25.73 -16.67
N GLY A 155 10.57 -25.10 -15.59
CA GLY A 155 10.88 -23.70 -15.29
C GLY A 155 11.68 -23.49 -14.01
N ALA A 156 11.50 -24.34 -13.00
CA ALA A 156 12.18 -24.16 -11.72
C ALA A 156 13.65 -24.60 -11.79
N SER A 157 14.50 -23.82 -11.13
CA SER A 157 15.92 -24.13 -10.97
C SER A 157 16.12 -25.38 -10.10
N SER A 158 17.31 -25.98 -10.20
CA SER A 158 17.69 -27.13 -9.37
C SER A 158 17.64 -26.82 -7.86
N ALA A 159 17.89 -25.57 -7.46
CA ALA A 159 17.77 -25.15 -6.06
C ALA A 159 16.32 -25.23 -5.56
N LYS A 160 15.38 -24.70 -6.34
CA LYS A 160 13.94 -24.74 -6.02
C LYS A 160 13.40 -26.17 -6.04
N TRP A 161 13.81 -26.97 -7.02
CA TRP A 161 13.45 -28.39 -7.08
C TRP A 161 13.91 -29.18 -5.86
N LYS A 162 15.14 -28.95 -5.39
CA LYS A 162 15.67 -29.58 -4.17
C LYS A 162 14.95 -29.12 -2.91
N ALA A 163 14.48 -27.87 -2.86
CA ALA A 163 13.71 -27.36 -1.73
C ALA A 163 12.30 -27.96 -1.65
N GLY A 164 11.77 -28.52 -2.74
CA GLY A 164 10.41 -29.03 -2.84
C GLY A 164 9.35 -27.93 -2.79
N ASP A 165 8.09 -28.29 -3.03
CA ASP A 165 6.98 -27.34 -2.97
C ASP A 165 6.96 -26.59 -1.64
N GLN A 166 6.76 -25.27 -1.69
CA GLN A 166 6.87 -24.40 -0.53
C GLN A 166 5.50 -23.98 -0.01
N SER A 167 5.42 -23.77 1.30
CA SER A 167 4.23 -23.28 2.00
C SER A 167 4.66 -22.28 3.07
N PHE A 168 4.04 -21.10 3.07
CA PHE A 168 4.36 -19.99 3.96
C PHE A 168 3.10 -19.53 4.67
N ALA A 169 3.05 -19.64 6.00
CA ALA A 169 1.99 -19.01 6.76
C ALA A 169 2.18 -17.49 6.76
N VAL A 170 1.09 -16.73 6.62
CA VAL A 170 1.13 -15.26 6.65
C VAL A 170 1.73 -14.73 7.97
N ALA A 171 1.57 -15.49 9.06
CA ALA A 171 2.17 -15.18 10.35
C ALA A 171 3.71 -15.21 10.35
N ASP A 172 4.34 -15.90 9.38
CA ASP A 172 5.80 -16.00 9.28
C ASP A 172 6.38 -14.97 8.30
N LEU A 173 5.51 -14.16 7.66
CA LEU A 173 5.88 -13.17 6.67
C LEU A 173 5.89 -11.76 7.28
N SER A 174 6.83 -10.93 6.82
CA SER A 174 6.94 -9.51 7.14
C SER A 174 6.53 -8.61 5.98
N GLY A 175 6.49 -9.14 4.75
CA GLY A 175 6.05 -8.41 3.57
C GLY A 175 6.14 -9.21 2.28
N VAL A 176 6.00 -8.51 1.17
CA VAL A 176 6.14 -9.05 -0.19
C VAL A 176 6.82 -8.00 -1.07
N GLU A 177 7.80 -8.42 -1.85
CA GLU A 177 8.38 -7.63 -2.93
C GLU A 177 7.74 -8.10 -4.24
N TRP A 178 7.15 -7.16 -4.98
CA TRP A 178 6.69 -7.41 -6.34
C TRP A 178 7.51 -6.57 -7.32
N ARG A 179 8.15 -7.24 -8.28
CA ARG A 179 8.85 -6.62 -9.39
C ARG A 179 8.08 -6.88 -10.67
N SER A 180 7.73 -5.80 -11.38
CA SER A 180 6.83 -5.90 -12.54
C SER A 180 7.31 -6.95 -13.56
N PRO A 181 6.42 -7.79 -14.12
CA PRO A 181 6.78 -8.73 -15.20
C PRO A 181 7.21 -8.01 -16.49
N GLU A 182 7.06 -6.69 -16.55
CA GLU A 182 7.42 -5.86 -17.69
C GLU A 182 8.83 -5.26 -17.59
N VAL A 183 9.55 -5.52 -16.48
CA VAL A 183 10.97 -5.17 -16.32
C VAL A 183 11.83 -6.44 -16.35
N PHE A 184 13.15 -6.25 -16.49
CA PHE A 184 14.10 -7.34 -16.39
C PHE A 184 14.03 -7.99 -14.99
N GLU A 185 14.14 -9.32 -14.93
CA GLU A 185 14.05 -10.09 -13.68
C GLU A 185 12.77 -9.82 -12.86
N GLY A 186 11.63 -9.60 -13.52
CA GLY A 186 10.33 -9.53 -12.85
C GLY A 186 10.07 -10.77 -11.99
N HIS A 187 9.60 -10.57 -10.75
CA HIS A 187 9.39 -11.65 -9.78
C HIS A 187 8.42 -11.23 -8.67
N LEU A 188 7.95 -12.19 -7.90
CA LEU A 188 7.33 -11.98 -6.60
C LEU A 188 8.15 -12.72 -5.55
N ARG A 189 8.63 -12.02 -4.53
CA ARG A 189 9.37 -12.58 -3.39
C ARG A 189 8.62 -12.33 -2.10
N LEU A 190 8.44 -13.38 -1.30
CA LEU A 190 7.90 -13.28 0.05
C LEU A 190 9.03 -12.94 1.02
N ILE A 191 8.81 -11.92 1.85
CA ILE A 191 9.77 -11.49 2.86
C ILE A 191 9.41 -12.20 4.16
N ARG A 192 10.30 -13.07 4.65
CA ARG A 192 10.12 -13.82 5.90
C ARG A 192 10.52 -12.97 7.10
N ARG A 193 9.89 -13.19 8.25
CA ARG A 193 10.28 -12.52 9.52
C ARG A 193 11.63 -12.99 10.04
N GLU A 194 11.92 -14.28 9.89
CA GLU A 194 13.17 -14.89 10.32
C GLU A 194 14.16 -14.90 9.15
N GLY A 195 15.23 -14.11 9.24
CA GLY A 195 16.21 -13.97 8.15
C GLY A 195 16.96 -12.63 8.07
N GLU A 196 16.80 -11.73 9.05
CA GLU A 196 17.56 -10.48 9.10
C GLU A 196 19.06 -10.75 9.29
N GLY A 197 19.83 -10.70 8.19
CA GLY A 197 21.29 -10.76 8.26
C GLY A 197 22.00 -11.26 7.00
N ALA A 198 21.32 -12.00 6.12
CA ALA A 198 21.89 -12.46 4.85
C ALA A 198 21.19 -11.79 3.66
N SER A 199 21.97 -11.35 2.67
CA SER A 199 21.40 -10.88 1.40
C SER A 199 20.60 -12.02 0.76
N PRO A 200 19.35 -11.79 0.33
CA PRO A 200 18.55 -12.85 -0.28
C PRO A 200 19.24 -13.36 -1.56
N PRO A 201 19.16 -14.67 -1.85
CA PRO A 201 19.69 -15.21 -3.09
C PRO A 201 18.97 -14.60 -4.29
N HIS A 202 19.59 -14.73 -5.46
CA HIS A 202 18.97 -14.34 -6.73
C HIS A 202 17.56 -14.95 -6.86
N PRO A 203 16.53 -14.23 -7.36
CA PRO A 203 15.14 -14.71 -7.37
C PRO A 203 14.93 -16.10 -8.00
N ASP A 204 15.71 -16.44 -9.02
CA ASP A 204 15.67 -17.76 -9.67
C ASP A 204 16.17 -18.92 -8.76
N GLN A 205 16.97 -18.61 -7.75
CA GLN A 205 17.52 -19.58 -6.80
C GLN A 205 16.84 -19.53 -5.42
N ASP A 206 15.93 -18.58 -5.21
CA ASP A 206 15.26 -18.31 -3.94
C ASP A 206 13.93 -19.09 -3.81
N PRO A 207 13.79 -20.08 -2.91
CA PRO A 207 12.53 -20.78 -2.70
C PRO A 207 11.38 -19.89 -2.20
N ALA A 208 11.68 -18.70 -1.67
CA ALA A 208 10.68 -17.70 -1.28
C ALA A 208 10.27 -16.77 -2.44
N ALA A 209 10.80 -16.97 -3.65
CA ALA A 209 10.45 -16.19 -4.82
C ALA A 209 9.92 -17.05 -5.97
N VAL A 210 9.08 -16.44 -6.80
CA VAL A 210 8.65 -16.97 -8.11
C VAL A 210 9.03 -15.97 -9.19
N VAL A 211 9.56 -16.45 -10.30
CA VAL A 211 10.08 -15.61 -11.38
C VAL A 211 9.05 -15.47 -12.48
N PHE A 212 8.92 -14.27 -13.03
CA PHE A 212 8.05 -13.98 -14.16
C PHE A 212 8.78 -14.20 -15.47
N GLY A 213 8.02 -14.39 -16.54
CA GLY A 213 8.56 -14.64 -17.87
C GLY A 213 7.57 -14.22 -18.94
N LEU A 214 7.94 -14.36 -20.20
CA LEU A 214 7.07 -13.98 -21.31
C LEU A 214 5.72 -14.75 -21.23
N GLY A 215 4.65 -14.02 -20.92
CA GLY A 215 3.30 -14.59 -20.75
C GLY A 215 3.00 -15.20 -19.37
N TYR A 216 3.94 -15.13 -18.42
CA TYR A 216 3.81 -15.66 -17.07
C TYR A 216 3.91 -14.56 -16.00
N GLY A 217 3.17 -14.71 -14.90
CA GLY A 217 3.09 -13.72 -13.83
C GLY A 217 2.51 -12.37 -14.24
N PRO A 218 1.49 -12.30 -15.14
CA PRO A 218 1.04 -11.04 -15.70
C PRO A 218 0.51 -10.10 -14.62
N VAL A 219 0.66 -8.78 -14.82
CA VAL A 219 0.31 -7.73 -13.83
C VAL A 219 -1.10 -7.92 -13.24
N HIS A 220 -2.08 -8.27 -14.07
CA HIS A 220 -3.48 -8.42 -13.66
C HIS A 220 -3.75 -9.62 -12.74
N GLU A 221 -2.80 -10.54 -12.57
CA GLU A 221 -2.90 -11.67 -11.63
C GLU A 221 -1.87 -11.56 -10.50
N SER A 222 -0.61 -11.26 -10.83
CA SER A 222 0.50 -11.26 -9.86
C SER A 222 0.46 -10.07 -8.90
N LEU A 223 0.02 -8.89 -9.35
CA LEU A 223 -0.08 -7.72 -8.48
C LEU A 223 -1.27 -7.83 -7.50
N PRO A 224 -2.50 -8.20 -7.92
CA PRO A 224 -3.58 -8.46 -6.96
C PRO A 224 -3.23 -9.54 -5.94
N PHE A 225 -2.47 -10.56 -6.36
CA PHE A 225 -1.94 -11.58 -5.47
C PHE A 225 -1.00 -10.98 -4.42
N ALA A 226 0.01 -10.20 -4.84
CA ALA A 226 0.93 -9.54 -3.92
C ALA A 226 0.18 -8.61 -2.94
N ALA A 227 -0.77 -7.83 -3.43
CA ALA A 227 -1.59 -6.94 -2.62
C ALA A 227 -2.41 -7.68 -1.56
N ALA A 228 -3.00 -8.82 -1.91
CA ALA A 228 -3.77 -9.64 -0.97
C ALA A 228 -2.88 -10.25 0.13
N VAL A 229 -1.68 -10.73 -0.25
CA VAL A 229 -0.69 -11.23 0.73
C VAL A 229 -0.23 -10.11 1.65
N LEU A 230 0.13 -8.95 1.10
CA LEU A 230 0.58 -7.78 1.86
C LEU A 230 -0.47 -7.32 2.88
N ALA A 231 -1.73 -7.26 2.47
CA ALA A 231 -2.84 -6.92 3.36
C ALA A 231 -2.96 -7.92 4.51
N ALA A 232 -2.95 -9.22 4.20
CA ALA A 232 -3.05 -10.26 5.22
C ALA A 232 -1.87 -10.23 6.21
N VAL A 233 -0.64 -9.95 5.74
CA VAL A 233 0.55 -9.80 6.59
C VAL A 233 0.38 -8.64 7.56
N ARG A 234 -0.15 -7.50 7.10
CA ARG A 234 -0.38 -6.32 7.94
C ARG A 234 -1.48 -6.57 8.97
N ASP A 235 -2.55 -7.26 8.59
CA ASP A 235 -3.64 -7.63 9.50
C ASP A 235 -3.22 -8.67 10.55
N CYS A 236 -2.27 -9.55 10.21
CA CYS A 236 -1.67 -10.51 11.14
C CYS A 236 -0.58 -9.89 12.03
N ARG A 237 -0.19 -8.63 11.81
CA ARG A 237 0.76 -7.96 12.69
C ARG A 237 0.01 -7.57 13.97
N PRO A 238 0.44 -8.05 15.16
CA PRO A 238 -0.12 -7.51 16.38
C PRO A 238 0.14 -6.01 16.36
N ALA A 239 -0.91 -5.21 16.57
CA ALA A 239 -0.76 -3.78 16.77
C ALA A 239 0.23 -3.63 17.92
N VAL A 240 1.48 -3.27 17.60
CA VAL A 240 2.39 -2.78 18.62
C VAL A 240 1.78 -1.46 19.01
N SER A 241 0.89 -1.49 20.01
CA SER A 241 0.61 -0.33 20.81
C SER A 241 1.98 0.08 21.32
N VAL A 242 2.59 1.08 20.70
CA VAL A 242 3.56 1.87 21.42
C VAL A 242 2.76 2.31 22.65
N PRO A 243 3.07 1.85 23.87
CA PRO A 243 2.37 2.39 25.02
C PRO A 243 2.65 3.89 24.93
N ALA A 244 1.60 4.69 24.73
CA ALA A 244 1.69 6.11 25.01
C ALA A 244 2.29 6.16 26.40
N ALA A 245 3.55 6.61 26.50
CA ALA A 245 4.29 6.58 27.73
C ALA A 245 3.41 7.24 28.78
N ARG A 246 2.81 6.43 29.66
CA ARG A 246 2.31 6.94 30.92
C ARG A 246 3.58 7.46 31.57
N ARG A 247 3.70 8.79 31.60
CA ARG A 247 4.82 9.48 32.23
C ARG A 247 4.80 9.03 33.68
N ASP A 248 5.71 8.13 34.02
CA ASP A 248 5.80 7.58 35.36
C ASP A 248 6.28 8.72 36.28
N PRO A 249 5.59 9.00 37.40
CA PRO A 249 6.08 9.92 38.42
C PRO A 249 7.56 9.72 38.80
N ALA A 250 8.06 8.48 38.71
CA ALA A 250 9.47 8.16 38.93
C ALA A 250 10.43 8.78 37.88
N ASP A 251 10.05 8.78 36.61
CA ASP A 251 10.84 9.35 35.51
C ASP A 251 10.89 10.88 35.60
N ILE A 252 9.79 11.50 36.03
CA ILE A 252 9.72 12.95 36.28
C ILE A 252 10.63 13.32 37.44
N ALA A 253 10.63 12.54 38.53
CA ALA A 253 11.52 12.76 39.66
C ALA A 253 13.01 12.57 39.31
N GLU A 254 13.34 11.69 38.36
CA GLU A 254 14.70 11.53 37.85
C GLU A 254 15.13 12.69 36.96
N ARG A 255 14.24 13.18 36.09
CA ARG A 255 14.48 14.37 35.26
C ARG A 255 14.66 15.64 36.09
N ILE A 256 13.91 15.80 37.18
CA ILE A 256 14.10 16.92 38.12
C ILE A 256 15.46 16.83 38.82
N ARG A 257 15.92 15.63 39.17
CA ARG A 257 17.28 15.42 39.74
C ARG A 257 18.36 15.81 38.74
N HIS A 258 18.26 15.35 37.50
CA HIS A 258 19.23 15.67 36.45
C HIS A 258 19.26 17.17 36.09
N LEU A 259 18.09 17.82 36.08
CA LEU A 259 17.99 19.27 35.90
C LEU A 259 18.70 20.04 37.05
N GLY A 260 18.65 19.51 38.27
CA GLY A 260 19.39 20.04 39.42
C GLY A 260 20.91 19.88 39.28
N GLU A 261 21.38 18.77 38.73
CA GLU A 261 22.80 18.54 38.44
C GLU A 261 23.33 19.52 37.39
N LEU A 262 22.56 19.76 36.32
CA LEU A 262 22.93 20.72 35.26
C LEU A 262 22.95 22.16 35.76
N HIS A 263 22.05 22.53 36.67
CA HIS A 263 22.05 23.83 37.34
C HIS A 263 23.27 24.01 38.24
N GLN A 264 23.60 23.00 39.06
CA GLN A 264 24.81 23.02 39.89
C GLN A 264 26.11 23.06 39.06
N ALA A 265 26.10 22.48 37.87
CA ALA A 265 27.20 22.56 36.90
C ALA A 265 27.29 23.92 36.18
N GLY A 266 26.36 24.86 36.44
CA GLY A 266 26.32 26.18 35.80
C GLY A 266 25.94 26.14 34.32
N LEU A 267 25.39 25.03 33.84
CA LEU A 267 24.99 24.83 32.44
C LEU A 267 23.58 25.33 32.13
N VAL A 268 22.83 25.70 33.17
CA VAL A 268 21.46 26.22 33.10
C VAL A 268 21.37 27.40 34.06
N THR A 269 20.69 28.47 33.63
CA THR A 269 20.48 29.65 34.48
C THR A 269 19.38 29.41 35.52
N ASP A 270 19.34 30.22 36.59
CA ASP A 270 18.31 30.10 37.65
C ASP A 270 16.88 30.21 37.10
N GLU A 271 16.68 31.04 36.07
CA GLU A 271 15.39 31.27 35.42
C GLU A 271 14.96 30.05 34.58
N GLU A 272 15.87 29.51 33.77
CA GLU A 272 15.62 28.31 32.96
C GLU A 272 15.36 27.07 33.83
N PHE A 273 16.10 26.94 34.95
CA PHE A 273 15.89 25.88 35.93
C PHE A 273 14.49 25.96 36.54
N SER A 274 14.04 27.15 36.94
CA SER A 274 12.76 27.36 37.59
C SER A 274 11.58 27.06 36.65
N VAL A 275 11.66 27.50 35.39
CA VAL A 275 10.64 27.24 34.37
C VAL A 275 10.55 25.75 34.05
N LYS A 276 11.68 25.09 33.80
CA LYS A 276 11.68 23.67 33.44
C LYS A 276 11.29 22.75 34.60
N LYS A 277 11.63 23.12 35.83
CA LYS A 277 11.18 22.40 37.02
C LYS A 277 9.68 22.53 37.23
N ALA A 278 9.10 23.71 37.01
CA ALA A 278 7.66 23.93 37.11
C ALA A 278 6.88 23.15 36.04
N GLU A 279 7.39 23.13 34.81
CA GLU A 279 6.85 22.33 33.71
C GLU A 279 6.86 20.83 34.06
N LEU A 280 7.98 20.29 34.53
CA LEU A 280 8.10 18.89 34.94
C LEU A 280 7.20 18.54 36.13
N LEU A 281 7.06 19.43 37.11
CA LEU A 281 6.14 19.24 38.25
C LEU A 281 4.67 19.30 37.82
N SER A 282 4.33 20.00 36.75
CA SER A 282 2.96 20.02 36.21
C SER A 282 2.58 18.76 35.43
N GLU A 283 3.58 17.92 35.10
CA GLU A 283 3.39 16.62 34.45
C GLU A 283 3.18 15.47 35.45
N LEU A 284 3.33 15.73 36.77
CA LEU A 284 3.07 14.82 37.90
C LEU A 284 1.59 14.81 38.29
#